data_AF-A0A497DDK8-F1
#
_entry.id   AF-A0A497DDK8-F1
#
_cell.length_a   1.000
_cell.length_b   1.000
_cell.length_c   1.000
_cell.angle_alpha   90.00
_cell.angle_beta   90.00
_cell.angle_gamma   90.00
#
_symmetry.space_group_name_H-M   'P 1'
#
loop_
_entity.id
_entity.type
_entity.pdbx_description
1 polymer ?
#
loop_
_entity_poly.entity_id
_entity_poly.type
_entity_poly.pdbx_seq_one_letter_code
_entity_poly.pdbx_strand_id
1 'polypeptide(L)'
;MQKPAKTKTPIHSIIAQRWSPRVFSSQVVEEDSITALLEAARWSSSAFNEQPWRFMVGKKGEETWTKILETLVEWNQQWAKTAPLLVLNIAKLNFTHNNE
;
A
#
# COMPACT_ATOMS: atom_id res chain seq x y z
N MET A 1 16.56 8.19 10.86
CA MET A 1 15.90 9.12 11.82
C MET A 1 14.70 8.40 12.42
N GLN A 2 14.61 8.28 13.74
CA GLN A 2 13.44 7.68 14.40
C GLN A 2 12.40 8.78 14.69
N LYS A 3 11.12 8.49 14.45
CA LYS A 3 10.00 9.42 14.68
C LYS A 3 8.82 8.68 15.31
N PRO A 4 8.95 8.19 16.55
CA PRO A 4 7.89 7.42 17.20
C PRO A 4 6.64 8.28 17.40
N ALA A 5 5.46 7.67 17.24
CA ALA A 5 4.18 8.29 17.50
C ALA A 5 4.03 8.63 19.00
N LYS A 6 3.52 9.82 19.30
CA LYS A 6 3.12 10.19 20.66
C LYS A 6 1.80 9.49 21.00
N THR A 7 1.85 8.53 21.91
CA THR A 7 0.69 7.74 22.35
C THR A 7 0.47 7.93 23.85
N LYS A 8 -0.78 7.76 24.31
CA LYS A 8 -1.11 7.85 25.76
C LYS A 8 -0.59 6.64 26.55
N THR A 9 -0.46 5.50 25.88
CA THR A 9 -0.03 4.21 26.43
C THR A 9 0.89 3.54 25.42
N PRO A 10 1.92 2.79 25.85
CA PRO A 10 2.78 2.05 24.93
C PRO A 10 1.98 1.12 24.02
N ILE A 11 2.36 1.11 22.75
CA ILE A 11 1.85 0.18 21.73
C ILE A 11 3.02 -0.57 21.09
N HIS A 12 2.72 -1.59 20.28
CA HIS A 12 3.75 -2.35 19.58
C HIS A 12 4.70 -1.43 18.78
N SER A 13 6.01 -1.71 18.87
CA SER A 13 7.07 -0.84 18.35
C SER A 13 6.95 -0.58 16.85
N ILE A 14 6.58 -1.59 16.05
CA ILE A 14 6.34 -1.45 14.61
C ILE A 14 5.29 -0.37 14.32
N ILE A 15 4.19 -0.35 15.09
CA ILE A 15 3.11 0.63 14.89
C ILE A 15 3.57 2.01 15.37
N ALA A 16 4.26 2.06 16.52
CA ALA A 16 4.78 3.31 17.06
C ALA A 16 5.80 3.97 16.12
N GLN A 17 6.63 3.20 15.42
CA GLN A 17 7.67 3.72 14.53
C GLN A 17 7.18 4.05 13.12
N ARG A 18 6.02 3.53 12.71
CA ARG A 18 5.47 3.73 11.37
C ARG A 18 5.06 5.20 11.16
N TRP A 19 5.50 5.77 10.05
CA TRP A 19 5.10 7.09 9.57
C TRP A 19 5.00 7.09 8.04
N SER A 20 4.58 8.20 7.45
CA SER A 20 4.41 8.35 6.00
C SER A 20 5.54 9.19 5.40
N PRO A 21 6.70 8.59 5.05
CA PRO A 21 7.77 9.30 4.35
C PRO A 21 7.32 9.69 2.94
N ARG A 22 7.97 10.71 2.38
CA ARG A 22 7.77 11.16 0.98
C ARG A 22 9.06 11.22 0.18
N VAL A 23 10.13 10.61 0.70
CA VAL A 23 11.43 10.53 0.04
C VAL A 23 11.85 9.07 0.06
N PHE A 24 12.04 8.51 -1.12
CA PHE A 24 12.36 7.10 -1.31
C PHE A 24 13.69 6.96 -2.06
N SER A 25 14.45 5.92 -1.73
CA SER A 25 15.60 5.51 -2.54
C SER A 25 15.12 4.86 -3.83
N SER A 26 16.00 4.75 -4.82
CA SER A 26 15.75 4.01 -6.07
C SER A 26 15.95 2.50 -5.92
N GLN A 27 16.08 1.99 -4.70
CA GLN A 27 16.30 0.57 -4.45
C GLN A 27 15.06 -0.23 -4.86
N VAL A 28 15.27 -1.27 -5.67
CA VAL A 28 14.20 -2.19 -6.07
C VAL A 28 13.70 -2.96 -4.84
N VAL A 29 12.39 -3.20 -4.78
CA VAL A 29 11.78 -4.02 -3.73
C VAL A 29 11.74 -5.46 -4.19
N GLU A 30 12.27 -6.38 -3.39
CA GLU A 30 12.30 -7.82 -3.69
C GLU A 30 10.89 -8.42 -3.78
N GLU A 31 10.68 -9.35 -4.71
CA GLU A 31 9.37 -9.98 -4.94
C GLU A 31 8.80 -10.67 -3.70
N ASP A 32 9.65 -11.34 -2.90
CA ASP A 32 9.22 -11.98 -1.65
C ASP A 32 8.71 -10.94 -0.63
N SER A 33 9.32 -9.75 -0.61
CA SER A 33 8.87 -8.66 0.26
C SER A 33 7.53 -8.09 -0.17
N ILE A 34 7.30 -7.97 -1.49
CA ILE A 34 6.02 -7.55 -2.07
C ILE A 34 4.95 -8.60 -1.73
N THR A 35 5.25 -9.88 -1.94
CA THR A 35 4.34 -10.99 -1.63
C THR A 35 3.97 -11.02 -0.15
N ALA A 36 4.95 -10.94 0.73
CA ALA A 36 4.71 -10.91 2.18
C ALA A 36 3.84 -9.72 2.62
N LEU A 37 4.06 -8.53 2.03
CA LEU A 37 3.24 -7.35 2.27
C LEU A 37 1.77 -7.58 1.86
N LEU A 38 1.55 -8.16 0.69
CA LEU A 38 0.20 -8.40 0.15
C LEU A 38 -0.52 -9.53 0.87
N GLU A 39 0.18 -10.59 1.28
CA GLU A 39 -0.41 -11.64 2.14
C GLU A 39 -0.85 -11.07 3.48
N ALA A 40 -0.01 -10.25 4.12
CA ALA A 40 -0.38 -9.58 5.37
C ALA A 40 -1.62 -8.68 5.19
N ALA A 41 -1.70 -7.93 4.08
CA ALA A 41 -2.87 -7.12 3.77
C ALA A 41 -4.12 -7.98 3.51
N ARG A 42 -3.99 -9.07 2.75
CA ARG A 42 -5.07 -10.00 2.39
C ARG A 42 -5.68 -10.69 3.61
N TRP A 43 -4.91 -10.91 4.66
CA TRP A 43 -5.37 -11.52 5.92
C TRP A 43 -6.07 -10.55 6.88
N SER A 44 -6.30 -9.30 6.48
CA SER A 44 -7.13 -8.38 7.25
C SER A 44 -8.55 -8.92 7.42
N SER A 45 -9.23 -8.55 8.50
CA SER A 45 -10.65 -8.89 8.69
C SER A 45 -11.55 -8.14 7.70
N SER A 46 -12.59 -8.78 7.18
CA SER A 46 -13.64 -8.15 6.37
C SER A 46 -15.04 -8.63 6.76
N ALA A 47 -16.05 -7.81 6.49
CA ALA A 47 -17.45 -8.19 6.70
C ALA A 47 -17.78 -9.47 5.93
N PHE A 48 -18.41 -10.45 6.59
CA PHE A 48 -18.72 -11.77 6.05
C PHE A 48 -17.52 -12.53 5.45
N ASN A 49 -16.29 -12.15 5.82
CA ASN A 49 -15.06 -12.65 5.20
C ASN A 49 -15.01 -12.46 3.66
N GLU A 50 -15.68 -11.43 3.14
CA GLU A 50 -15.80 -11.15 1.69
C GLU A 50 -14.46 -10.90 1.00
N GLN A 51 -13.47 -10.37 1.73
CA GLN A 51 -12.14 -10.03 1.20
C GLN A 51 -12.24 -9.18 -0.09
N PRO A 52 -12.89 -8.01 -0.03
CA PRO A 52 -13.24 -7.23 -1.24
C PRO A 52 -12.03 -6.54 -1.88
N TRP A 53 -10.89 -6.50 -1.20
CA TRP A 53 -9.68 -5.84 -1.67
C TRP A 53 -9.08 -6.49 -2.92
N ARG A 54 -8.60 -5.67 -3.83
CA ARG A 54 -7.76 -6.02 -4.97
C ARG A 54 -6.59 -5.06 -4.99
N PHE A 55 -5.40 -5.57 -5.25
CA PHE A 55 -4.18 -4.78 -5.26
C PHE A 55 -3.60 -4.74 -6.67
N MET A 56 -3.49 -3.54 -7.25
CA MET A 56 -2.70 -3.33 -8.45
C MET A 56 -1.30 -2.92 -8.02
N VAL A 57 -0.31 -3.71 -8.45
CA VAL A 57 1.09 -3.52 -8.08
C VAL A 57 1.83 -3.06 -9.32
N GLY A 58 2.46 -1.89 -9.26
CA GLY A 58 3.34 -1.39 -10.29
C GLY A 58 4.76 -1.24 -9.75
N LYS A 59 5.73 -1.93 -10.35
CA LYS A 59 7.15 -1.66 -10.11
C LYS A 59 7.64 -0.60 -11.08
N LYS A 60 8.54 0.27 -10.62
CA LYS A 60 9.02 1.40 -11.42
C LYS A 60 9.65 0.91 -12.73
N GLY A 61 9.19 1.46 -13.86
CA GLY A 61 9.57 1.01 -15.21
C GLY A 61 8.51 0.14 -15.89
N GLU A 62 7.54 -0.40 -15.14
CA GLU A 62 6.39 -1.11 -15.69
C GLU A 62 5.25 -0.15 -16.06
N GLU A 63 4.44 -0.53 -17.04
CA GLU A 63 3.27 0.24 -17.47
C GLU A 63 2.27 0.48 -16.32
N THR A 64 2.05 -0.53 -15.46
CA THR A 64 1.16 -0.42 -14.29
C THR A 64 1.60 0.69 -13.34
N TRP A 65 2.91 0.87 -13.13
CA TRP A 65 3.42 1.93 -12.26
C TRP A 65 3.10 3.31 -12.82
N THR A 66 3.28 3.50 -14.13
CA THR A 66 2.97 4.76 -14.82
C THR A 66 1.47 5.07 -14.72
N LYS A 67 0.62 4.08 -15.02
CA LYS A 67 -0.84 4.21 -14.90
C LYS A 67 -1.27 4.60 -13.48
N ILE A 68 -0.70 3.96 -12.45
CA ILE A 68 -1.02 4.32 -11.05
C ILE A 68 -0.58 5.75 -10.75
N LEU A 69 0.63 6.16 -11.14
CA LEU A 69 1.14 7.51 -10.90
C LEU A 69 0.25 8.59 -11.53
N GLU A 70 -0.21 8.36 -12.75
CA GLU A 70 -1.08 9.29 -13.51
C GLU A 70 -2.45 9.49 -12.86
N THR A 71 -2.94 8.53 -12.06
CA THR A 71 -4.18 8.72 -11.29
C THR A 71 -4.03 9.68 -10.10
N LEU A 72 -2.80 9.97 -9.67
CA LEU A 72 -2.56 10.82 -8.51
C LEU A 72 -2.69 12.30 -8.90
N VAL A 73 -3.20 13.12 -7.97
CA VAL A 73 -3.13 14.59 -8.11
C VAL A 73 -1.65 15.04 -8.22
N GLU A 74 -1.41 16.15 -8.93
CA GLU A 74 -0.06 16.65 -9.26
C GLU A 74 0.86 16.74 -8.04
N TRP A 75 0.34 17.25 -6.91
CA TRP A 75 1.08 17.35 -5.66
C TRP A 75 1.62 16.00 -5.17
N ASN A 76 0.83 14.93 -5.31
CA ASN A 76 1.25 13.59 -4.91
C ASN A 76 2.27 13.00 -5.88
N GLN A 77 2.13 13.29 -7.18
CA GLN A 77 3.09 12.84 -8.19
C GLN A 77 4.50 13.39 -7.91
N GLN A 78 4.61 14.62 -7.40
CA GLN A 78 5.92 15.28 -7.14
C GLN A 78 6.86 14.42 -6.30
N TRP A 79 6.34 13.70 -5.31
CA TRP A 79 7.13 12.83 -4.44
C TRP A 79 6.94 11.34 -4.77
N ALA A 80 5.73 10.89 -5.12
CA ALA A 80 5.43 9.48 -5.38
C ALA A 80 6.21 8.94 -6.60
N LYS A 81 6.51 9.79 -7.59
CA LYS A 81 7.33 9.41 -8.75
C LYS A 81 8.73 8.89 -8.41
N THR A 82 9.21 9.13 -7.19
CA THR A 82 10.51 8.64 -6.72
C THR A 82 10.43 7.19 -6.23
N ALA A 83 9.26 6.73 -5.77
CA ALA A 83 9.09 5.41 -5.17
C ALA A 83 9.36 4.27 -6.17
N PRO A 84 10.07 3.20 -5.77
CA PRO A 84 10.36 2.05 -6.61
C PRO A 84 9.12 1.14 -6.83
N LEU A 85 8.10 1.27 -5.98
CA LEU A 85 6.88 0.49 -5.99
C LEU A 85 5.68 1.41 -5.72
N LEU A 86 4.62 1.28 -6.51
CA LEU A 86 3.31 1.87 -6.24
C LEU A 86 2.28 0.76 -6.13
N VAL A 87 1.43 0.83 -5.10
CA VAL A 87 0.33 -0.10 -4.90
C VAL A 87 -0.97 0.70 -4.84
N LEU A 88 -1.89 0.40 -5.76
CA LEU A 88 -3.25 0.93 -5.74
C LEU A 88 -4.18 -0.13 -5.18
N ASN A 89 -4.84 0.19 -4.06
CA ASN A 89 -5.85 -0.68 -3.46
C ASN A 89 -7.24 -0.31 -3.98
N ILE A 90 -8.01 -1.32 -4.37
CA ILE A 90 -9.36 -1.21 -4.92
C ILE A 90 -10.27 -2.12 -4.11
N ALA A 91 -11.54 -1.77 -3.97
CA ALA A 91 -12.53 -2.61 -3.32
C ALA A 91 -13.66 -2.97 -4.29
N LYS A 92 -14.07 -4.25 -4.29
CA LYS A 92 -15.34 -4.67 -4.88
C LYS A 92 -16.48 -4.00 -4.11
N LEU A 93 -17.40 -3.36 -4.83
CA LEU A 93 -18.52 -2.62 -4.22
C LEU A 93 -19.67 -3.54 -3.80
N ASN A 94 -19.81 -4.69 -4.46
CA ASN A 94 -20.90 -5.63 -4.25
C ASN A 94 -20.37 -6.93 -3.63
N PHE A 95 -21.11 -7.51 -2.70
CA PHE A 95 -20.74 -8.79 -2.11
C PHE A 95 -20.86 -9.93 -3.13
N THR A 96 -20.02 -10.96 -3.00
CA THR A 96 -20.09 -12.15 -3.85
C THR A 96 -21.39 -12.92 -3.66
N HIS A 97 -21.99 -12.89 -2.46
CA HIS A 97 -23.29 -13.52 -2.21
C HIS A 97 -24.49 -12.78 -2.85
N ASN A 98 -24.29 -11.59 -3.41
CA ASN A 98 -25.33 -10.85 -4.12
C ASN A 98 -25.52 -11.34 -5.58
N ASN A 99 -24.87 -12.43 -5.99
CA ASN A 99 -24.86 -12.94 -7.36
C ASN A 99 -24.37 -11.93 -8.42
N GLU A 100 -23.45 -11.06 -8.02
CA GLU A 100 -22.74 -10.11 -8.91
C GLU A 100 -21.22 -10.34 -8.90
#